data_AF-A0A416EIF7-F1
#
_entry.id   AF-A0A416EIF7-F1
#
_cell.length_a   1.000
_cell.length_b   1.000
_cell.length_c   1.000
_cell.angle_alpha   90.00
_cell.angle_beta   90.00
_cell.angle_gamma   90.00
#
_symmetry.space_group_name_H-M   'P 1'
#
loop_
_entity.id
_entity.type
_entity.pdbx_description
1 polymer ?
#
loop_
_entity_poly.entity_id
_entity_poly.type
_entity_poly.pdbx_seq_one_letter_code
_entity_poly.pdbx_strand_id
1 'polypeptide(L)'
;MSKVTAGINRINQELDKISGMDGIAADKIAELETYVKEMVSDLLEYHSEANVFNYDGNNCCKEKSVKELDKQIQKEHCIINHLYAQINAYERSLERLKNEREAAIKREDEAYIDEWFNIRFGISNQQEARTKSIYIVFDENGNFVKTVTTGYDEEFHYVSPVEDEDTMEHWLRENKLYAHRASSFCDRNRSWYSLPLKEQLKNIGWDFDETGKLIKTQW
;
A
#
# COMPACT_ATOMS: atom_id res chain seq x y z
N MET A 1 -18.80 -28.34 -15.15
CA MET A 1 -17.47 -28.72 -14.62
C MET A 1 -17.61 -29.14 -13.16
N SER A 2 -16.96 -30.23 -12.75
CA SER A 2 -17.02 -30.71 -11.36
C SER A 2 -16.39 -29.69 -10.40
N LYS A 3 -16.88 -29.58 -9.16
CA LYS A 3 -16.27 -28.75 -8.10
C LYS A 3 -14.77 -29.07 -7.91
N VAL A 4 -14.38 -30.32 -8.17
CA VAL A 4 -12.99 -30.78 -8.15
C VAL A 4 -12.16 -30.14 -9.27
N THR A 5 -12.72 -30.04 -10.48
CA THR A 5 -12.06 -29.41 -11.63
C THR A 5 -11.84 -27.91 -11.44
N ALA A 6 -12.80 -27.22 -10.80
CA ALA A 6 -12.67 -25.81 -10.46
C ALA A 6 -11.60 -25.56 -9.38
N GLY A 7 -11.53 -26.46 -8.38
CA GLY A 7 -10.49 -26.42 -7.35
C GLY A 7 -9.07 -26.61 -7.91
N ILE A 8 -8.89 -27.58 -8.81
CA ILE A 8 -7.59 -27.86 -9.46
C ILE A 8 -7.14 -26.66 -10.31
N ASN A 9 -8.03 -26.05 -11.08
CA ASN A 9 -7.68 -24.88 -11.89
C ASN A 9 -7.27 -23.67 -11.03
N ARG A 10 -7.90 -23.48 -9.87
CA ARG A 10 -7.56 -22.39 -8.95
C ARG A 10 -6.18 -22.60 -8.32
N ILE A 11 -5.85 -23.85 -7.96
CA ILE A 11 -4.53 -24.21 -7.43
C ILE A 11 -3.44 -23.96 -8.47
N ASN A 12 -3.67 -24.36 -9.73
CA ASN A 12 -2.70 -24.12 -10.81
C ASN A 12 -2.47 -22.63 -11.08
N GLN A 13 -3.51 -21.80 -11.03
CA GLN A 13 -3.36 -20.34 -11.16
C GLN A 13 -2.53 -19.71 -10.04
N GLU A 14 -2.67 -20.19 -8.80
CA GLU A 14 -1.85 -19.71 -7.69
C GLU A 14 -0.40 -20.22 -7.80
N LEU A 15 -0.18 -21.44 -8.27
CA LEU A 15 1.15 -21.98 -8.55
C LEU A 15 1.85 -21.21 -9.69
N ASP A 16 1.12 -20.82 -10.74
CA ASP A 16 1.66 -20.01 -11.85
C ASP A 16 2.06 -18.60 -11.36
N LYS A 17 1.30 -18.00 -10.43
CA LYS A 17 1.68 -16.72 -9.80
C LYS A 17 2.92 -16.85 -8.94
N ILE A 18 3.04 -17.94 -8.15
CA ILE A 18 4.24 -18.23 -7.34
C ILE A 18 5.45 -18.45 -8.26
N SER A 19 5.30 -19.21 -9.35
CA SER A 19 6.35 -19.40 -10.35
C SER A 19 6.78 -18.09 -11.03
N GLY A 20 5.86 -17.16 -11.25
CA GLY A 20 6.19 -15.82 -11.77
C GLY A 20 6.93 -14.94 -10.76
N MET A 21 6.59 -15.07 -9.47
CA MET A 21 7.31 -14.40 -8.38
C MET A 21 8.73 -14.95 -8.20
N ASP A 22 8.94 -16.26 -8.37
CA ASP A 22 10.27 -16.87 -8.38
C ASP A 22 11.14 -16.34 -9.53
N GLY A 23 10.54 -16.10 -10.71
CA GLY A 23 11.24 -15.44 -11.82
C GLY A 23 11.69 -14.02 -11.48
N ILE A 24 10.81 -13.20 -10.90
CA ILE A 24 11.14 -11.81 -10.50
C ILE A 24 12.18 -11.80 -9.37
N ALA A 25 12.09 -12.74 -8.43
CA ALA A 25 13.06 -12.89 -7.36
C ALA A 25 14.43 -13.32 -7.92
N ALA A 26 14.45 -14.25 -8.87
CA ALA A 26 15.67 -14.68 -9.56
C ALA A 26 16.31 -13.54 -10.37
N ASP A 27 15.50 -12.74 -11.07
CA ASP A 27 15.99 -11.58 -11.82
C ASP A 27 16.61 -10.53 -10.89
N LYS A 28 15.96 -10.23 -9.76
CA LYS A 28 16.51 -9.32 -8.74
C LYS A 28 17.76 -9.87 -8.07
N ILE A 29 17.84 -11.19 -7.83
CA ILE A 29 19.04 -11.84 -7.31
C ILE A 29 20.18 -11.75 -8.33
N ALA A 30 19.91 -11.98 -9.61
CA ALA A 30 20.92 -11.87 -10.68
C ALA A 30 21.42 -10.43 -10.86
N GLU A 31 20.53 -9.44 -10.72
CA GLU A 31 20.87 -8.01 -10.77
C GLU A 31 21.74 -7.61 -9.57
N LEU A 32 21.37 -8.07 -8.36
CA LEU A 32 22.19 -7.91 -7.15
C LEU A 32 23.54 -8.62 -7.25
N GLU A 33 23.57 -9.84 -7.81
CA GLU A 33 24.80 -10.61 -8.00
C GLU A 33 25.74 -9.92 -8.99
N THR A 34 25.19 -9.34 -10.06
CA THR A 34 25.97 -8.56 -11.04
C THR A 34 26.54 -7.31 -10.41
N TYR A 35 25.71 -6.57 -9.66
CA TYR A 35 26.14 -5.37 -8.93
C TYR A 35 27.21 -5.67 -7.88
N VAL A 36 27.06 -6.76 -7.11
CA VAL A 36 28.08 -7.19 -6.14
C VAL A 36 29.36 -7.64 -6.85
N LYS A 37 29.26 -8.35 -7.98
CA LYS A 37 30.43 -8.75 -8.78
C LYS A 37 31.17 -7.55 -9.36
N GLU A 38 30.47 -6.54 -9.87
CA GLU A 38 31.08 -5.29 -10.35
C GLU A 38 31.78 -4.56 -9.20
N MET A 39 31.12 -4.42 -8.04
CA MET A 39 31.71 -3.77 -6.86
C MET A 39 32.94 -4.52 -6.34
N VAL A 40 32.92 -5.86 -6.33
CA VAL A 40 34.05 -6.71 -5.95
C VAL A 40 35.16 -6.65 -7.01
N SER A 41 34.83 -6.63 -8.30
CA SER A 41 35.79 -6.47 -9.38
C SER A 41 36.48 -5.11 -9.32
N ASP A 42 35.74 -4.03 -9.10
CA ASP A 42 36.30 -2.69 -8.89
C ASP A 42 37.25 -2.71 -7.68
N LEU A 43 36.80 -3.23 -6.53
CA LEU A 43 37.65 -3.35 -5.34
C LEU A 43 38.90 -4.18 -5.62
N LEU A 44 38.80 -5.32 -6.31
CA LEU A 44 39.94 -6.18 -6.62
C LEU A 44 40.85 -5.58 -7.68
N GLU A 45 40.35 -4.84 -8.66
CA GLU A 45 41.15 -4.13 -9.65
C GLU A 45 41.95 -3.01 -8.98
N TYR A 46 41.31 -2.22 -8.10
CA TYR A 46 41.97 -1.16 -7.32
C TYR A 46 42.86 -1.70 -6.18
N HIS A 47 42.55 -2.85 -5.58
CA HIS A 47 43.35 -3.48 -4.53
C HIS A 47 44.38 -4.50 -5.04
N SER A 48 44.36 -4.89 -6.33
CA SER A 48 45.40 -5.76 -6.92
C SER A 48 46.79 -5.13 -6.84
N GLU A 49 46.88 -3.80 -6.80
CA GLU A 49 48.10 -3.04 -6.53
C GLU A 49 48.29 -2.69 -5.04
N ALA A 50 47.26 -2.81 -4.21
CA ALA A 50 47.30 -2.52 -2.78
C ALA A 50 47.77 -3.74 -1.98
N ASN A 51 49.04 -4.12 -2.16
CA ASN A 51 49.66 -5.13 -1.32
C ASN A 51 49.96 -4.56 0.08
N VAL A 52 49.09 -4.85 1.05
CA VAL A 52 49.29 -4.56 2.49
C VAL A 52 50.61 -5.17 3.03
N PHE A 53 51.17 -6.15 2.33
CA PHE A 53 52.42 -6.82 2.68
C PHE A 53 53.64 -6.41 1.85
N ASN A 54 53.58 -5.33 1.04
CA ASN A 54 54.81 -4.65 0.59
C ASN A 54 55.39 -3.70 1.66
N TYR A 55 54.98 -3.89 2.92
CA TYR A 55 55.73 -3.49 4.12
C TYR A 55 56.88 -4.47 4.41
N ASP A 56 57.47 -5.09 3.38
CA ASP A 56 58.64 -5.93 3.55
C ASP A 56 59.81 -5.07 4.01
N GLY A 57 60.18 -5.27 5.27
CA GLY A 57 61.35 -4.74 5.95
C GLY A 57 62.66 -5.27 5.37
N ASN A 58 62.84 -5.18 4.05
CA ASN A 58 64.12 -5.42 3.41
C ASN A 58 64.19 -4.79 2.01
N ASN A 59 64.21 -3.45 1.94
CA ASN A 59 65.09 -2.74 1.00
C ASN A 59 65.17 -1.26 1.36
N CYS A 60 66.39 -0.74 1.29
CA CYS A 60 66.81 0.62 1.62
C CYS A 60 65.76 1.70 1.32
N CYS A 61 65.61 2.63 2.26
CA CYS A 61 64.95 3.92 2.11
C CYS A 61 65.29 4.58 0.77
N LYS A 62 64.48 4.33 -0.27
CA LYS A 62 64.37 5.25 -1.39
C LYS A 62 63.26 6.21 -0.99
N GLU A 63 63.64 7.37 -0.47
CA GLU A 63 62.73 8.50 -0.33
C GLU A 63 62.03 8.68 -1.68
N LYS A 64 60.70 8.48 -1.71
CA LYS A 64 59.91 8.77 -2.91
C LYS A 64 60.18 10.22 -3.29
N SER A 65 60.48 10.46 -4.57
CA SER A 65 60.66 11.83 -5.03
C SER A 65 59.36 12.61 -4.86
N VAL A 66 59.45 13.93 -4.64
CA VAL A 66 58.28 14.82 -4.51
C VAL A 66 57.29 14.61 -5.67
N LYS A 67 57.78 14.43 -6.90
CA LYS A 67 56.94 14.17 -8.09
C LYS A 67 56.13 12.88 -8.02
N GLU A 68 56.65 11.87 -7.33
CA GLU A 68 56.01 10.57 -7.19
C GLU A 68 54.93 10.62 -6.10
N LEU A 69 55.18 11.38 -5.03
CA LEU A 69 54.17 11.69 -4.02
C LEU A 69 53.05 12.56 -4.61
N ASP A 70 53.36 13.57 -5.41
CA ASP A 70 52.34 14.42 -6.06
C ASP A 70 51.41 13.61 -6.97
N LYS A 71 51.96 12.66 -7.74
CA LYS A 71 51.16 11.74 -8.56
C LYS A 71 50.25 10.84 -7.74
N GLN A 72 50.74 10.33 -6.61
CA GLN A 72 49.94 9.50 -5.70
C GLN A 72 48.81 10.31 -5.06
N ILE A 73 49.09 11.52 -4.59
CA ILE A 73 48.09 12.45 -4.05
C ILE A 73 47.00 12.72 -5.09
N GLN A 74 47.37 12.97 -6.35
CA GLN A 74 46.40 13.18 -7.42
C GLN A 74 45.55 11.93 -7.71
N LYS A 75 46.15 10.73 -7.73
CA LYS A 75 45.42 9.46 -7.92
C LYS A 75 44.42 9.25 -6.77
N GLU A 76 44.85 9.40 -5.53
CA GLU A 76 44.00 9.25 -4.35
C GLU A 76 42.86 10.28 -4.33
N HIS A 77 43.14 11.54 -4.67
CA HIS A 77 42.11 12.57 -4.73
C HIS A 77 41.06 12.29 -5.83
N CYS A 78 41.47 11.74 -6.97
CA CYS A 78 40.55 11.30 -8.02
C CYS A 78 39.62 10.18 -7.52
N ILE A 79 40.18 9.19 -6.81
CA ILE A 79 39.42 8.09 -6.21
C ILE A 79 38.42 8.62 -5.18
N ILE A 80 38.84 9.53 -4.31
CA ILE A 80 37.96 10.17 -3.32
C ILE A 80 36.79 10.87 -4.00
N ASN A 81 37.03 11.62 -5.07
CA ASN A 81 35.96 12.29 -5.81
C ASN A 81 34.97 11.30 -6.45
N HIS A 82 35.48 10.18 -6.98
CA HIS A 82 34.63 9.12 -7.52
C HIS A 82 33.75 8.48 -6.44
N LEU A 83 34.34 8.15 -5.28
CA LEU A 83 33.60 7.60 -4.14
C LEU A 83 32.52 8.57 -3.64
N TYR A 84 32.81 9.86 -3.53
CA TYR A 84 31.80 10.85 -3.15
C TYR A 84 30.67 10.95 -4.17
N ALA A 85 30.97 10.86 -5.48
CA ALA A 85 29.93 10.85 -6.51
C ALA A 85 29.02 9.62 -6.38
N GLN A 86 29.60 8.44 -6.09
CA GLN A 86 28.84 7.22 -5.84
C GLN A 86 27.97 7.32 -4.58
N ILE A 87 28.52 7.81 -3.46
CA ILE A 87 27.77 8.03 -2.21
C ILE A 87 26.55 8.93 -2.47
N ASN A 88 26.75 10.06 -3.15
CA ASN A 88 25.66 10.98 -3.50
C ASN A 88 24.58 10.30 -4.36
N ALA A 89 24.97 9.41 -5.27
CA ALA A 89 24.00 8.65 -6.07
C ALA A 89 23.20 7.66 -5.22
N TYR A 90 23.84 6.95 -4.28
CA TYR A 90 23.14 6.04 -3.36
C TYR A 90 22.20 6.78 -2.41
N GLU A 91 22.59 7.94 -1.89
CA GLU A 91 21.70 8.75 -1.05
C GLU A 91 20.43 9.16 -1.78
N ARG A 92 20.54 9.58 -3.05
CA ARG A 92 19.37 9.88 -3.89
C ARG A 92 18.50 8.65 -4.14
N SER A 93 19.12 7.50 -4.41
CA SER A 93 18.39 6.24 -4.61
C SER A 93 17.65 5.82 -3.34
N LEU A 94 18.28 5.95 -2.18
CA LEU A 94 17.69 5.64 -0.88
C LEU A 94 16.48 6.54 -0.58
N GLU A 95 16.58 7.84 -0.90
CA GLU A 95 15.46 8.76 -0.75
C GLU A 95 14.30 8.42 -1.71
N ARG A 96 14.60 8.06 -2.95
CA ARG A 96 13.59 7.55 -3.89
C ARG A 96 12.89 6.30 -3.34
N LEU A 97 13.65 5.33 -2.81
CA LEU A 97 13.11 4.09 -2.26
C LEU A 97 12.23 4.32 -1.03
N LYS A 98 12.58 5.28 -0.17
CA LYS A 98 11.71 5.70 0.95
C LYS A 98 10.37 6.21 0.44
N ASN A 99 10.38 7.10 -0.55
CA ASN A 99 9.17 7.64 -1.15
C ASN A 99 8.33 6.55 -1.84
N GLU A 100 8.96 5.62 -2.57
CA GLU A 100 8.29 4.47 -3.20
C GLU A 100 7.65 3.55 -2.15
N ARG A 101 8.34 3.32 -1.02
CA ARG A 101 7.82 2.54 0.10
C ARG A 101 6.59 3.20 0.72
N GLU A 102 6.63 4.50 0.97
CA GLU A 102 5.47 5.23 1.52
C GLU A 102 4.27 5.20 0.55
N ALA A 103 4.52 5.35 -0.75
CA ALA A 103 3.49 5.23 -1.78
C ALA A 103 2.93 3.79 -1.88
N ALA A 104 3.76 2.77 -1.67
CA ALA A 104 3.31 1.37 -1.62
C ALA A 104 2.41 1.12 -0.40
N ILE A 105 2.78 1.62 0.80
CA ILE A 105 1.95 1.51 2.00
C ILE A 105 0.57 2.14 1.78
N LYS A 106 0.52 3.35 1.21
CA LYS A 106 -0.76 4.01 0.90
C LYS A 106 -1.64 3.17 -0.04
N ARG A 107 -1.05 2.60 -1.10
CA ARG A 107 -1.76 1.73 -2.04
C ARG A 107 -2.27 0.44 -1.39
N GLU A 108 -1.48 -0.17 -0.51
CA GLU A 108 -1.90 -1.36 0.25
C GLU A 108 -3.06 -1.04 1.19
N ASP A 109 -3.01 0.09 1.89
CA ASP A 109 -4.09 0.53 2.78
C ASP A 109 -5.36 0.89 1.99
N GLU A 110 -5.24 1.59 0.85
CA GLU A 110 -6.38 1.87 -0.03
C GLU A 110 -7.03 0.59 -0.55
N ALA A 111 -6.24 -0.38 -1.03
CA ALA A 111 -6.74 -1.66 -1.51
C ALA A 111 -7.43 -2.48 -0.40
N TYR A 112 -6.88 -2.46 0.82
CA TYR A 112 -7.50 -3.09 1.98
C TYR A 112 -8.88 -2.50 2.30
N ILE A 113 -9.01 -1.16 2.23
CA ILE A 113 -10.27 -0.48 2.50
C ILE A 113 -11.29 -0.75 1.40
N ASP A 114 -10.86 -0.75 0.13
CA ASP A 114 -11.73 -1.07 -1.00
C ASP A 114 -12.26 -2.50 -0.91
N GLU A 115 -11.41 -3.47 -0.56
CA GLU A 115 -11.82 -4.85 -0.30
C GLU A 115 -12.80 -4.94 0.88
N TRP A 116 -12.57 -4.17 1.94
CA TRP A 116 -13.47 -4.09 3.08
C TRP A 116 -14.87 -3.58 2.67
N PHE A 117 -14.97 -2.53 1.86
CA PHE A 117 -16.23 -2.02 1.33
C PHE A 117 -16.96 -3.06 0.48
N ASN A 118 -16.20 -3.78 -0.36
CA ASN A 118 -16.74 -4.79 -1.25
C ASN A 118 -17.34 -5.97 -0.47
N ILE A 119 -16.58 -6.50 0.49
CA ILE A 119 -17.01 -7.66 1.29
C ILE A 119 -18.18 -7.29 2.21
N ARG A 120 -18.17 -6.11 2.82
CA ARG A 120 -19.16 -5.71 3.84
C ARG A 120 -20.46 -5.22 3.24
N PHE A 121 -20.38 -4.44 2.16
CA PHE A 121 -21.50 -3.65 1.66
C PHE A 121 -21.73 -3.81 0.15
N GLY A 122 -20.89 -4.59 -0.55
CA GLY A 122 -20.98 -4.74 -2.00
C GLY A 122 -20.62 -3.48 -2.78
N ILE A 123 -19.91 -2.53 -2.16
CA ILE A 123 -19.44 -1.29 -2.82
C ILE A 123 -18.05 -1.54 -3.37
N SER A 124 -17.78 -1.17 -4.62
CA SER A 124 -16.55 -1.60 -5.31
C SER A 124 -15.28 -0.98 -4.73
N ASN A 125 -15.36 0.28 -4.30
CA ASN A 125 -14.23 1.04 -3.75
C ASN A 125 -14.70 2.35 -3.09
N GLN A 126 -13.79 3.03 -2.39
CA GLN A 126 -14.03 4.33 -1.77
C GLN A 126 -14.36 5.44 -2.76
N GLN A 127 -13.85 5.37 -4.00
CA GLN A 127 -14.18 6.38 -5.01
C GLN A 127 -15.66 6.32 -5.39
N GLU A 128 -16.21 5.12 -5.56
CA GLU A 128 -17.62 4.89 -5.78
C GLU A 128 -18.46 5.41 -4.61
N ALA A 129 -18.08 5.05 -3.38
CA ALA A 129 -18.76 5.49 -2.15
C ALA A 129 -18.83 7.04 -2.00
N ARG A 130 -17.82 7.76 -2.50
CA ARG A 130 -17.74 9.23 -2.44
C ARG A 130 -18.50 9.92 -3.57
N THR A 131 -18.43 9.37 -4.78
CA THR A 131 -18.97 10.01 -5.98
C THR A 131 -20.46 9.74 -6.17
N LYS A 132 -20.90 8.51 -5.88
CA LYS A 132 -22.30 8.14 -5.97
C LYS A 132 -23.04 8.46 -4.67
N SER A 133 -24.34 8.69 -4.76
CA SER A 133 -25.20 8.85 -3.58
C SER A 133 -25.65 7.48 -3.06
N ILE A 134 -24.68 6.72 -2.54
CA ILE A 134 -24.90 5.41 -1.94
C ILE A 134 -25.18 5.56 -0.45
N TYR A 135 -26.23 4.88 -0.01
CA TYR A 135 -26.64 4.74 1.38
C TYR A 135 -26.51 3.28 1.81
N ILE A 136 -25.92 3.08 2.99
CA ILE A 136 -25.84 1.79 3.64
C ILE A 136 -27.00 1.73 4.64
N VAL A 137 -27.85 0.71 4.50
CA VAL A 137 -29.08 0.55 5.27
C VAL A 137 -28.87 -0.48 6.37
N PHE A 138 -29.38 -0.17 7.56
CA PHE A 138 -29.25 -0.93 8.79
C PHE A 138 -30.60 -1.16 9.46
N ASP A 139 -30.69 -2.21 10.26
CA ASP A 139 -31.80 -2.43 11.19
C ASP A 139 -31.66 -1.58 12.46
N GLU A 140 -32.64 -1.69 13.36
CA GLU A 140 -32.64 -0.98 14.66
C GLU A 140 -31.47 -1.34 15.59
N ASN A 141 -30.78 -2.44 15.34
CA ASN A 141 -29.64 -2.91 16.13
C ASN A 141 -28.28 -2.53 15.49
N GLY A 142 -28.30 -1.86 14.33
CA GLY A 142 -27.12 -1.48 13.56
C GLY A 142 -26.54 -2.61 12.71
N ASN A 143 -27.31 -3.66 12.43
CA ASN A 143 -26.89 -4.72 11.51
C ASN A 143 -27.13 -4.30 10.07
N PHE A 144 -26.19 -4.63 9.19
CA PHE A 144 -26.30 -4.34 7.76
C PHE A 144 -27.48 -5.10 7.12
N VAL A 145 -28.28 -4.39 6.33
CA VAL A 145 -29.43 -4.95 5.59
C VAL A 145 -29.14 -4.96 4.09
N LYS A 146 -28.93 -3.78 3.49
CA LYS A 146 -28.58 -3.63 2.07
C LYS A 146 -27.93 -2.29 1.78
N THR A 147 -27.36 -2.16 0.59
CA THR A 147 -26.97 -0.87 0.02
C THR A 147 -28.03 -0.38 -0.97
N VAL A 148 -28.21 0.93 -1.01
CA VAL A 148 -29.17 1.62 -1.89
C VAL A 148 -28.44 2.78 -2.56
N THR A 149 -28.58 2.90 -3.88
CA THR A 149 -28.07 4.03 -4.64
C THR A 149 -29.23 4.95 -4.98
N THR A 150 -29.03 6.25 -4.84
CA THR A 150 -29.98 7.28 -5.26
C THR A 150 -29.43 8.00 -6.49
N GLY A 151 -30.27 8.23 -7.48
CA GLY A 151 -29.81 8.64 -8.82
C GLY A 151 -30.91 8.88 -9.84
N TYR A 152 -30.54 9.50 -10.96
CA TYR A 152 -31.33 9.36 -12.19
C TYR A 152 -31.22 7.89 -12.65
N ASP A 153 -32.36 7.29 -13.03
CA ASP A 153 -32.49 5.86 -13.39
C ASP A 153 -32.24 4.85 -12.26
N GLU A 154 -32.18 5.28 -10.99
CA GLU A 154 -32.09 4.40 -9.81
C GLU A 154 -33.47 4.18 -9.15
N GLU A 155 -33.58 3.18 -8.26
CA GLU A 155 -34.81 2.85 -7.50
C GLU A 155 -35.37 4.07 -6.75
N PHE A 156 -34.50 4.97 -6.29
CA PHE A 156 -34.87 6.20 -5.61
C PHE A 156 -34.26 7.42 -6.30
N HIS A 157 -35.10 8.35 -6.75
CA HIS A 157 -34.67 9.57 -7.42
C HIS A 157 -34.26 10.68 -6.44
N TYR A 158 -33.37 11.58 -6.89
CA TYR A 158 -32.83 12.70 -6.09
C TYR A 158 -33.89 13.70 -5.59
N VAL A 159 -35.05 13.75 -6.21
CA VAL A 159 -36.04 14.83 -6.03
C VAL A 159 -37.45 14.23 -6.00
N SER A 160 -37.84 13.68 -4.87
CA SER A 160 -39.26 13.52 -4.54
C SER A 160 -39.52 14.15 -3.17
N PRO A 161 -40.58 14.97 -3.03
CA PRO A 161 -41.00 15.47 -1.72
C PRO A 161 -41.18 14.33 -0.72
N VAL A 162 -40.78 14.55 0.54
CA VAL A 162 -40.80 13.56 1.65
C VAL A 162 -42.18 12.93 1.87
N GLU A 163 -43.24 13.56 1.35
CA GLU A 163 -44.63 13.11 1.42
C GLU A 163 -45.03 12.11 0.32
N ASP A 164 -44.17 11.86 -0.67
CA ASP A 164 -44.43 10.85 -1.70
C ASP A 164 -44.02 9.46 -1.21
N GLU A 165 -44.93 8.48 -1.40
CA GLU A 165 -44.74 7.07 -0.98
C GLU A 165 -43.46 6.43 -1.57
N ASP A 166 -42.97 6.97 -2.69
CA ASP A 166 -41.84 6.47 -3.46
C ASP A 166 -40.47 7.05 -3.03
N THR A 167 -40.40 7.78 -1.91
CA THR A 167 -39.12 8.28 -1.39
C THR A 167 -38.36 7.24 -0.56
N MET A 168 -37.02 7.32 -0.60
CA MET A 168 -36.16 6.49 0.26
C MET A 168 -36.48 6.72 1.74
N GLU A 169 -36.79 7.97 2.14
CA GLU A 169 -37.14 8.28 3.52
C GLU A 169 -38.45 7.61 3.95
N HIS A 170 -39.49 7.67 3.10
CA HIS A 170 -40.75 6.98 3.34
C HIS A 170 -40.54 5.46 3.46
N TRP A 171 -39.78 4.86 2.53
CA TRP A 171 -39.44 3.44 2.58
C TRP A 171 -38.69 3.04 3.86
N LEU A 172 -37.72 3.84 4.30
CA LEU A 172 -36.99 3.60 5.55
C LEU A 172 -37.94 3.69 6.77
N ARG A 173 -38.86 4.66 6.78
CA ARG A 173 -39.83 4.86 7.88
C ARG A 173 -40.76 3.67 8.03
N GLU A 174 -41.43 3.28 6.93
CA GLU A 174 -42.39 2.17 6.92
C GLU A 174 -41.75 0.84 7.35
N ASN A 175 -40.47 0.64 7.00
CA ASN A 175 -39.73 -0.57 7.33
C ASN A 175 -38.92 -0.47 8.64
N LYS A 176 -38.95 0.66 9.34
CA LYS A 176 -38.16 0.94 10.56
C LYS A 176 -36.66 0.68 10.35
N LEU A 177 -36.15 1.13 9.21
CA LEU A 177 -34.76 1.00 8.80
C LEU A 177 -34.03 2.33 8.96
N TYR A 178 -32.71 2.26 9.01
CA TYR A 178 -31.84 3.41 9.22
C TYR A 178 -30.79 3.45 8.13
N ALA A 179 -30.42 4.62 7.65
CA ALA A 179 -29.44 4.75 6.59
C ALA A 179 -28.32 5.72 6.96
N HIS A 180 -27.12 5.45 6.46
CA HIS A 180 -26.02 6.37 6.51
C HIS A 180 -25.30 6.42 5.17
N ARG A 181 -24.78 7.58 4.79
CA ARG A 181 -24.08 7.72 3.51
C ARG A 181 -22.78 6.91 3.53
N ALA A 182 -22.52 6.14 2.46
CA ALA A 182 -21.33 5.32 2.35
C ALA A 182 -20.04 6.15 2.48
N SER A 183 -20.04 7.38 1.98
CA SER A 183 -18.91 8.31 2.07
C SER A 183 -18.46 8.60 3.50
N SER A 184 -19.33 8.49 4.52
CA SER A 184 -18.95 8.72 5.93
C SER A 184 -17.99 7.66 6.47
N PHE A 185 -17.94 6.50 5.80
CA PHE A 185 -17.03 5.39 6.10
C PHE A 185 -15.71 5.49 5.32
N CYS A 186 -15.51 6.51 4.48
CA CYS A 186 -14.27 6.71 3.71
C CYS A 186 -13.21 7.48 4.50
N ASP A 187 -11.98 7.46 4.00
CA ASP A 187 -10.85 8.28 4.46
C ASP A 187 -10.52 8.08 5.96
N ARG A 188 -10.78 6.87 6.49
CA ARG A 188 -10.41 6.47 7.85
C ARG A 188 -9.09 5.72 7.84
N ASN A 189 -8.43 5.66 8.99
CA ASN A 189 -7.22 4.84 9.14
C ASN A 189 -7.56 3.34 9.14
N ARG A 190 -6.59 2.49 8.80
CA ARG A 190 -6.77 1.04 8.75
C ARG A 190 -7.28 0.44 10.06
N SER A 191 -6.83 0.95 11.20
CA SER A 191 -7.29 0.49 12.51
C SER A 191 -8.79 0.69 12.72
N TRP A 192 -9.38 1.73 12.13
CA TRP A 192 -10.82 1.98 12.24
C TRP A 192 -11.63 0.87 11.55
N TYR A 193 -11.19 0.36 10.41
CA TYR A 193 -11.85 -0.73 9.68
C TYR A 193 -11.75 -2.09 10.38
N SER A 194 -10.80 -2.23 11.32
CA SER A 194 -10.66 -3.42 12.17
C SER A 194 -11.64 -3.45 13.36
N LEU A 195 -12.29 -2.34 13.67
CA LEU A 195 -13.28 -2.28 14.74
C LEU A 195 -14.55 -3.08 14.38
N PRO A 196 -15.30 -3.58 15.37
CA PRO A 196 -16.64 -4.09 15.14
C PRO A 196 -17.53 -3.02 14.49
N LEU A 197 -18.41 -3.42 13.57
CA LEU A 197 -19.29 -2.51 12.83
C LEU A 197 -20.07 -1.57 13.76
N LYS A 198 -20.53 -2.06 14.91
CA LYS A 198 -21.24 -1.23 15.88
C LYS A 198 -20.39 -0.10 16.47
N GLU A 199 -19.11 -0.37 16.72
CA GLU A 199 -18.17 0.67 17.17
C GLU A 199 -17.87 1.66 16.04
N GLN A 200 -17.79 1.20 14.80
CA GLN A 200 -17.68 2.10 13.64
C GLN A 200 -18.89 3.03 13.53
N LEU A 201 -20.11 2.50 13.71
CA LEU A 201 -21.34 3.28 13.73
C LEU A 201 -21.32 4.34 14.85
N LYS A 202 -20.88 3.98 16.06
CA LYS A 202 -20.69 4.95 17.15
C LYS A 202 -19.70 6.07 16.79
N ASN A 203 -18.58 5.71 16.16
CA ASN A 203 -17.57 6.69 15.73
C ASN A 203 -18.09 7.66 14.65
N ILE A 204 -19.17 7.34 13.94
CA ILE A 204 -19.83 8.23 12.97
C ILE A 204 -21.12 8.86 13.51
N GLY A 205 -21.34 8.79 14.82
CA GLY A 205 -22.40 9.53 15.52
C GLY A 205 -23.68 8.74 15.82
N TRP A 206 -23.65 7.40 15.75
CA TRP A 206 -24.80 6.57 16.11
C TRP A 206 -24.75 6.22 17.59
N ASP A 207 -25.84 6.47 18.31
CA ASP A 207 -25.97 6.10 19.72
C ASP A 207 -26.83 4.84 19.86
N PHE A 208 -26.43 3.95 20.77
CA PHE A 208 -27.18 2.74 21.11
C PHE A 208 -27.48 2.71 22.61
N ASP A 209 -28.63 2.19 22.99
CA ASP A 209 -28.96 1.92 24.39
C ASP A 209 -28.23 0.69 24.94
N GLU A 210 -28.49 0.39 26.22
CA GLU A 210 -27.93 -0.76 26.94
C GLU A 210 -28.36 -2.12 26.35
N THR A 211 -29.50 -2.17 25.65
CA THR A 211 -29.97 -3.37 24.94
C THR A 211 -29.33 -3.53 23.57
N GLY A 212 -28.63 -2.48 23.09
CA GLY A 212 -27.98 -2.44 21.80
C GLY A 212 -28.86 -1.92 20.67
N LYS A 213 -29.99 -1.31 20.97
CA LYS A 213 -30.89 -0.69 19.98
C LYS A 213 -30.56 0.78 19.78
N LEU A 214 -30.75 1.29 18.57
CA LEU A 214 -30.51 2.68 18.22
C LEU A 214 -31.38 3.65 19.02
N ILE A 215 -30.76 4.73 19.50
CA ILE A 215 -31.43 5.83 20.21
C ILE A 215 -31.17 7.17 19.53
N LYS A 216 -31.98 8.19 19.87
CA LYS A 216 -31.90 9.56 19.31
C LYS A 216 -31.97 9.60 17.78
N THR A 217 -32.67 8.65 17.19
CA THR A 217 -32.94 8.62 15.77
C THR A 217 -34.25 9.35 15.47
N GLN A 218 -34.40 9.85 14.25
CA GLN A 218 -35.55 10.68 13.84
C GLN A 218 -36.86 9.91 13.61
N TRP A 219 -36.97 8.65 14.06
CA TRP A 219 -38.23 7.91 13.96
C TRP A 219 -39.05 8.06 15.24
#